data_AF-X1ALY6-F1
#
_entry.id   AF-X1ALY6-F1
#
_cell.length_a   1.000
_cell.length_b   1.000
_cell.length_c   1.000
_cell.angle_alpha   90.00
_cell.angle_beta   90.00
_cell.angle_gamma   90.00
#
_symmetry.space_group_name_H-M   'P 1'
#
loop_
_entity.id
_entity.type
_entity.pdbx_description
1 polymer ?
#
loop_
_entity_poly.entity_id
_entity_poly.type
_entity_poly.pdbx_seq_one_letter_code
_entity_poly.pdbx_strand_id
1 'polypeptide(L)'
;MAKLNIDFLIEIPIKKILEKIDYFFHELLQEIESYLNIEVIYTKINIIFKNEESSVSGVSDNIFSIGADRSYNNDILSIKIYSDFFQYIQFIMLREAYKCFIPLFANQMNIIDIFINQKVLIDLKKLKYSNEWNMLIRDKLVNYEFISGELDRLENFLKRESTKNIDSPFIFFFKYIRKNIQIIGDKEHFYDTFFKEFLLVSSKSLFNDEIIETIRVLDKIFNQVKYYSALLDYQDYFTLFKEKGVIETNLSLNKFTENMQWIKNFSSISPSYKINWPSLNILSINCSIKFNPIIKKSEILKFINELPFFVLLKESRNSFGFEIDGYFVIPAIYIDDLKIYLEKFRDYG
;
A
#
# COMPACT_ATOMS: atom_id res chain seq x y z
N MET A 1 -22.84 8.12 4.12
CA MET A 1 -22.10 7.73 2.91
C MET A 1 -22.85 6.59 2.27
N ALA A 2 -23.03 6.63 0.94
CA ALA A 2 -23.70 5.56 0.22
C ALA A 2 -22.83 4.31 0.26
N LYS A 3 -23.41 3.17 0.62
CA LYS A 3 -22.79 1.86 0.50
C LYS A 3 -23.28 1.26 -0.80
N LEU A 4 -22.38 0.65 -1.56
CA LEU A 4 -22.77 -0.06 -2.78
C LEU A 4 -23.73 -1.20 -2.42
N ASN A 5 -24.95 -1.15 -2.95
CA ASN A 5 -25.93 -2.21 -2.79
C ASN A 5 -25.95 -3.09 -4.06
N ILE A 6 -25.37 -4.28 -3.96
CA ILE A 6 -25.34 -5.27 -5.05
C ILE A 6 -25.91 -6.61 -4.60
N ASP A 7 -26.65 -6.64 -3.49
CA ASP A 7 -27.20 -7.87 -2.93
C ASP A 7 -28.14 -8.57 -3.94
N PHE A 8 -28.86 -7.79 -4.76
CA PHE A 8 -29.69 -8.32 -5.85
C PHE A 8 -28.88 -9.15 -6.85
N LEU A 9 -27.63 -8.79 -7.13
CA LEU A 9 -26.77 -9.54 -8.05
C LEU A 9 -26.33 -10.88 -7.44
N ILE A 10 -26.25 -10.95 -6.11
CA ILE A 10 -25.82 -12.13 -5.35
C ILE A 10 -26.99 -13.09 -5.12
N GLU A 11 -28.16 -12.56 -4.79
CA GLU A 11 -29.32 -13.35 -4.34
C GLU A 11 -30.18 -13.85 -5.51
N ILE A 12 -30.20 -13.13 -6.63
CA ILE A 12 -31.06 -13.48 -7.77
C ILE A 12 -30.46 -14.64 -8.58
N PRO A 13 -31.25 -15.66 -8.94
CA PRO A 13 -30.77 -16.75 -9.80
C PRO A 13 -30.28 -16.25 -11.16
N ILE A 14 -29.15 -16.78 -11.63
CA ILE A 14 -28.52 -16.45 -12.94
C ILE A 14 -29.53 -16.43 -14.08
N LYS A 15 -30.43 -17.42 -14.15
CA LYS A 15 -31.45 -17.50 -15.21
C LYS A 15 -32.34 -16.26 -15.26
N LYS A 16 -32.78 -15.76 -14.10
CA LYS A 16 -33.61 -14.57 -13.99
C LYS A 16 -32.83 -13.30 -14.34
N ILE A 17 -31.54 -13.25 -13.99
CA ILE A 17 -30.64 -12.18 -14.40
C ILE A 17 -30.55 -12.13 -15.93
N LEU A 18 -30.32 -13.27 -16.58
CA LEU A 18 -30.20 -13.36 -18.05
C LEU A 18 -31.49 -12.96 -18.77
N GLU A 19 -32.66 -13.37 -18.27
CA GLU A 19 -33.97 -13.01 -18.84
C GLU A 19 -34.24 -11.49 -18.79
N LYS A 20 -33.64 -10.77 -17.84
CA LYS A 20 -33.85 -9.34 -17.62
C LYS A 20 -32.53 -8.58 -17.53
N ILE A 21 -31.56 -8.96 -18.34
CA ILE A 21 -30.17 -8.49 -18.22
C ILE A 21 -30.06 -6.97 -18.34
N ASP A 22 -30.82 -6.38 -19.27
CA ASP A 22 -30.85 -4.94 -19.49
C ASP A 22 -31.36 -4.18 -18.26
N TYR A 23 -32.45 -4.67 -17.65
CA TYR A 23 -33.01 -4.08 -16.43
C TYR A 23 -32.01 -4.10 -15.28
N PHE A 24 -31.44 -5.28 -14.97
CA PHE A 24 -30.50 -5.42 -13.86
C PHE A 24 -29.19 -4.67 -14.10
N PHE A 25 -28.76 -4.53 -15.35
CA PHE A 25 -27.58 -3.74 -15.66
C PHE A 25 -27.81 -2.25 -15.43
N HIS A 26 -28.96 -1.71 -15.82
CA HIS A 26 -29.30 -0.31 -15.55
C HIS A 26 -29.52 -0.04 -14.05
N GLU A 27 -30.12 -0.98 -13.32
CA GLU A 27 -30.19 -0.94 -11.85
C GLU A 27 -28.77 -0.88 -11.23
N LEU A 28 -27.86 -1.72 -11.75
CA LEU A 28 -26.47 -1.73 -11.31
C LEU A 28 -25.73 -0.42 -11.59
N LEU A 29 -25.98 0.21 -12.75
CA LEU A 29 -25.41 1.52 -13.07
C LEU A 29 -25.88 2.60 -12.09
N GLN A 30 -27.17 2.61 -11.73
CA GLN A 30 -27.71 3.57 -10.77
C GLN A 30 -27.09 3.41 -9.37
N GLU A 31 -26.95 2.16 -8.91
CA GLU A 31 -26.31 1.86 -7.63
C GLU A 31 -24.83 2.28 -7.62
N ILE A 32 -24.10 2.01 -8.70
CA ILE A 32 -22.69 2.43 -8.83
C ILE A 32 -22.56 3.95 -8.92
N GLU A 33 -23.43 4.63 -9.68
CA GLU A 33 -23.44 6.08 -9.81
C GLU A 33 -23.65 6.76 -8.45
N SER A 34 -24.63 6.28 -7.68
CA SER A 34 -24.89 6.73 -6.30
C SER A 34 -23.70 6.47 -5.38
N TYR A 35 -23.10 5.28 -5.47
CA TYR A 35 -21.94 4.88 -4.66
C TYR A 35 -20.68 5.71 -4.95
N LEU A 36 -20.35 5.90 -6.23
CA LEU A 36 -19.18 6.66 -6.67
C LEU A 36 -19.39 8.17 -6.57
N ASN A 37 -20.65 8.63 -6.61
CA ASN A 37 -21.05 10.02 -6.78
C ASN A 37 -20.43 10.62 -8.06
N ILE A 38 -20.57 9.89 -9.17
CA ILE A 38 -20.00 10.20 -10.48
C ILE A 38 -20.99 9.72 -11.54
N GLU A 39 -21.39 10.60 -12.46
CA GLU A 39 -22.32 10.28 -13.56
C GLU A 39 -21.73 9.28 -14.56
N VAL A 40 -22.54 8.41 -15.17
CA VAL A 40 -22.10 7.52 -16.27
C VAL A 40 -21.55 8.32 -17.46
N ILE A 41 -20.52 7.83 -18.15
CA ILE A 41 -19.92 8.55 -19.30
C ILE A 41 -20.77 8.42 -20.56
N TYR A 42 -21.29 7.23 -20.79
CA TYR A 42 -22.01 6.88 -21.99
C TYR A 42 -23.48 7.25 -21.84
N THR A 43 -24.00 8.06 -22.76
CA THR A 43 -25.40 8.52 -22.76
C THR A 43 -26.38 7.41 -23.10
N LYS A 44 -25.96 6.42 -23.90
CA LYS A 44 -26.76 5.25 -24.27
C LYS A 44 -25.93 3.98 -24.13
N ILE A 45 -26.46 3.01 -23.39
CA ILE A 45 -25.84 1.71 -23.18
C ILE A 45 -26.84 0.64 -23.56
N ASN A 46 -26.39 -0.35 -24.35
CA ASN A 46 -27.18 -1.50 -24.73
C ASN A 46 -26.42 -2.76 -24.33
N ILE A 47 -27.00 -3.58 -23.46
CA ILE A 47 -26.42 -4.85 -23.05
C ILE A 47 -27.28 -6.00 -23.56
N ILE A 48 -26.63 -6.95 -24.22
CA ILE A 48 -27.29 -8.14 -24.76
C ILE A 48 -26.56 -9.40 -24.37
N PHE A 49 -27.34 -10.43 -24.04
CA PHE A 49 -26.85 -11.79 -23.89
C PHE A 49 -26.97 -12.51 -25.23
N LYS A 50 -25.85 -13.03 -25.74
CA LYS A 50 -25.79 -13.77 -26.99
C LYS A 50 -25.69 -15.26 -26.71
N ASN A 51 -26.58 -16.02 -27.34
CA ASN A 51 -26.52 -17.48 -27.33
C ASN A 51 -25.58 -18.00 -28.42
N GLU A 52 -24.37 -17.46 -28.44
CA GLU A 52 -23.27 -17.81 -29.34
C GLU A 52 -22.02 -18.00 -28.48
N GLU A 53 -21.14 -18.91 -28.87
CA GLU A 53 -19.82 -18.99 -28.26
C GLU A 53 -18.99 -17.77 -28.67
N SER A 54 -18.12 -17.32 -27.78
CA SER A 54 -17.20 -16.25 -28.13
C SER A 54 -16.28 -16.73 -29.28
N SER A 55 -16.26 -16.00 -30.40
CA SER A 55 -15.34 -16.28 -31.53
C SER A 55 -13.85 -16.13 -31.17
N VAL A 56 -13.59 -15.64 -29.95
CA VAL A 56 -12.28 -15.41 -29.39
C VAL A 56 -11.78 -16.72 -28.78
N SER A 57 -11.07 -17.50 -29.59
CA SER A 57 -10.48 -18.79 -29.26
C SER A 57 -9.45 -18.69 -28.13
N GLY A 58 -9.83 -18.51 -26.86
CA GLY A 58 -8.95 -18.64 -25.67
C GLY A 58 -7.73 -17.71 -25.56
N VAL A 59 -7.36 -17.02 -26.64
CA VAL A 59 -6.15 -16.23 -26.90
C VAL A 59 -6.58 -14.80 -27.26
N SER A 60 -7.45 -14.19 -26.45
CA SER A 60 -7.37 -12.72 -26.37
C SER A 60 -6.19 -12.38 -25.48
N ASP A 61 -5.24 -11.60 -26.00
CA ASP A 61 -4.17 -11.02 -25.20
C ASP A 61 -4.72 -10.14 -24.07
N ASN A 62 -5.96 -9.64 -24.20
CA ASN A 62 -6.65 -8.92 -23.14
C ASN A 62 -7.50 -9.87 -22.28
N ILE A 63 -6.98 -10.20 -21.11
CA ILE A 63 -7.59 -11.07 -20.09
C ILE A 63 -8.81 -10.41 -19.41
N PHE A 64 -8.97 -9.10 -19.58
CA PHE A 64 -10.00 -8.29 -18.94
C PHE A 64 -11.23 -8.03 -19.83
N SER A 65 -11.27 -8.67 -21.01
CA SER A 65 -12.45 -8.77 -21.88
C SER A 65 -13.08 -10.17 -21.87
N ILE A 66 -12.64 -11.08 -21.00
CA ILE A 66 -13.19 -12.44 -20.93
C ILE A 66 -14.72 -12.41 -20.79
N GLY A 67 -15.40 -13.09 -21.70
CA GLY A 67 -16.85 -13.25 -21.73
C GLY A 67 -17.68 -12.03 -22.13
N ALA A 68 -17.06 -10.90 -22.50
CA ALA A 68 -17.80 -9.75 -23.00
C ALA A 68 -17.05 -8.96 -24.09
N ASP A 69 -17.75 -8.67 -25.17
CA ASP A 69 -17.29 -7.76 -26.22
C ASP A 69 -17.95 -6.39 -26.09
N ARG A 70 -17.19 -5.35 -26.43
CA ARG A 70 -17.61 -3.96 -26.37
C ARG A 70 -17.43 -3.34 -27.74
N SER A 71 -18.44 -2.63 -28.22
CA SER A 71 -18.34 -1.81 -29.42
C SER A 71 -19.02 -0.48 -29.17
N TYR A 72 -18.39 0.61 -29.58
CA TYR A 72 -18.93 1.97 -29.47
C TYR A 72 -19.23 2.51 -30.85
N ASN A 73 -20.52 2.64 -31.19
CA ASN A 73 -20.99 3.14 -32.49
C ASN A 73 -22.11 4.16 -32.27
N ASN A 74 -22.06 5.30 -32.96
CA ASN A 74 -23.12 6.33 -32.95
C ASN A 74 -23.59 6.72 -31.54
N ASP A 75 -22.64 6.96 -30.62
CA ASP A 75 -22.89 7.31 -29.21
C ASP A 75 -23.60 6.24 -28.38
N ILE A 76 -23.63 5.00 -28.85
CA ILE A 76 -24.17 3.85 -28.14
C ILE A 76 -23.03 2.90 -27.79
N LEU A 77 -22.84 2.66 -26.50
CA LEU A 77 -22.00 1.56 -26.02
C LEU A 77 -22.80 0.26 -26.08
N SER A 78 -22.41 -0.66 -26.96
CA SER A 78 -22.98 -2.01 -27.01
C SER A 78 -22.06 -3.00 -26.31
N ILE A 79 -22.61 -3.71 -25.32
CA ILE A 79 -21.95 -4.75 -24.53
C ILE A 79 -22.62 -6.07 -24.87
N LYS A 80 -21.84 -7.03 -25.35
CA LYS A 80 -22.30 -8.37 -25.72
C LYS A 80 -21.68 -9.38 -24.77
N ILE A 81 -22.51 -10.11 -24.04
CA ILE A 81 -22.06 -11.17 -23.14
C ILE A 81 -22.37 -12.52 -23.77
N TYR A 82 -21.37 -13.40 -23.82
CA TYR A 82 -21.47 -14.70 -24.49
C TYR A 82 -21.92 -15.81 -23.52
N SER A 83 -22.59 -16.83 -24.06
CA SER A 83 -23.24 -17.88 -23.26
C SER A 83 -22.30 -18.91 -22.67
N ASP A 84 -21.11 -19.09 -23.25
CA ASP A 84 -19.99 -19.88 -22.74
C ASP A 84 -19.49 -19.42 -21.35
N PHE A 85 -19.78 -18.17 -20.97
CA PHE A 85 -19.43 -17.61 -19.64
C PHE A 85 -20.63 -17.41 -18.71
N PHE A 86 -21.78 -18.06 -18.96
CA PHE A 86 -23.02 -17.81 -18.19
C PHE A 86 -22.85 -17.95 -16.66
N GLN A 87 -22.00 -18.86 -16.20
CA GLN A 87 -21.73 -19.10 -14.78
C GLN A 87 -20.99 -17.95 -14.08
N TYR A 88 -20.38 -17.05 -14.87
CA TYR A 88 -19.68 -15.85 -14.38
C TYR A 88 -20.45 -14.55 -14.66
N ILE A 89 -21.75 -14.64 -15.02
CA ILE A 89 -22.53 -13.47 -15.46
C ILE A 89 -22.50 -12.32 -14.44
N GLN A 90 -22.58 -12.62 -13.13
CA GLN A 90 -22.53 -11.60 -12.09
C GLN A 90 -21.20 -10.82 -12.11
N PHE A 91 -20.09 -11.54 -12.25
CA PHE A 91 -18.75 -10.94 -12.31
C PHE A 91 -18.59 -10.07 -13.56
N ILE A 92 -19.06 -10.59 -14.71
CA ILE A 92 -19.01 -9.87 -15.98
C ILE A 92 -19.87 -8.61 -15.89
N MET A 93 -21.12 -8.70 -15.44
CA MET A 93 -22.02 -7.55 -15.31
C MET A 93 -21.43 -6.45 -14.43
N LEU A 94 -20.91 -6.80 -13.25
CA LEU A 94 -20.31 -5.81 -12.35
C LEU A 94 -19.06 -5.17 -12.95
N ARG A 95 -18.19 -5.97 -13.57
CA ARG A 95 -17.00 -5.47 -14.28
C ARG A 95 -17.39 -4.48 -15.39
N GLU A 96 -18.34 -4.87 -16.23
CA GLU A 96 -18.79 -4.05 -17.36
C GLU A 96 -19.50 -2.77 -16.89
N ALA A 97 -20.30 -2.85 -15.83
CA ALA A 97 -20.97 -1.68 -15.27
C ALA A 97 -19.96 -0.65 -14.72
N TYR A 98 -18.90 -1.09 -14.03
CA TYR A 98 -17.83 -0.19 -13.61
C TYR A 98 -17.11 0.48 -14.78
N LYS A 99 -16.89 -0.25 -15.89
CA LYS A 99 -16.25 0.31 -17.09
C LYS A 99 -17.07 1.44 -17.73
N CYS A 100 -18.38 1.49 -17.53
CA CYS A 100 -19.23 2.59 -17.99
C CYS A 100 -18.89 3.95 -17.35
N PHE A 101 -18.14 3.97 -16.24
CA PHE A 101 -17.70 5.18 -15.57
C PHE A 101 -16.27 5.62 -15.96
N ILE A 102 -15.59 4.82 -16.80
CA ILE A 102 -14.21 5.07 -17.27
C ILE A 102 -14.23 5.60 -18.71
N PRO A 103 -13.50 6.70 -19.00
CA PRO A 103 -13.46 7.27 -20.34
C PRO A 103 -12.91 6.31 -21.38
N LEU A 104 -13.40 6.40 -22.61
CA LEU A 104 -13.11 5.43 -23.69
C LEU A 104 -11.62 5.20 -23.93
N PHE A 105 -10.80 6.26 -23.97
CA PHE A 105 -9.35 6.17 -24.18
C PHE A 105 -8.61 5.53 -23.00
N ALA A 106 -9.17 5.58 -21.79
CA ALA A 106 -8.59 4.96 -20.60
C ALA A 106 -9.06 3.50 -20.42
N ASN A 107 -10.17 3.13 -21.07
CA ASN A 107 -10.79 1.80 -20.97
C ASN A 107 -9.93 0.66 -21.54
N GLN A 108 -8.82 0.98 -22.22
CA GLN A 108 -7.86 0.01 -22.76
C GLN A 108 -6.63 -0.19 -21.85
N MET A 109 -6.56 0.50 -20.72
CA MET A 109 -5.40 0.45 -19.83
C MET A 109 -5.48 -0.73 -18.87
N ASN A 110 -4.51 -1.65 -18.96
CA ASN A 110 -4.42 -2.84 -18.09
C ASN A 110 -4.51 -2.49 -16.60
N ILE A 111 -3.93 -1.36 -16.17
CA ILE A 111 -3.96 -0.90 -14.79
C ILE A 111 -5.38 -0.67 -14.28
N ILE A 112 -6.24 -0.05 -15.10
CA ILE A 112 -7.63 0.21 -14.73
C ILE A 112 -8.40 -1.10 -14.64
N ASP A 113 -8.15 -1.99 -15.60
CA ASP A 113 -8.76 -3.29 -15.60
C ASP A 113 -8.38 -4.14 -14.38
N ILE A 114 -7.12 -4.10 -13.96
CA ILE A 114 -6.66 -4.74 -12.71
C ILE A 114 -7.45 -4.18 -11.52
N PHE A 115 -7.57 -2.86 -11.43
CA PHE A 115 -8.25 -2.19 -10.32
C PHE A 115 -9.74 -2.58 -10.23
N ILE A 116 -10.44 -2.56 -11.37
CA ILE A 116 -11.86 -2.95 -11.46
C ILE A 116 -12.03 -4.43 -11.09
N ASN A 117 -11.21 -5.32 -11.67
CA ASN A 117 -11.34 -6.75 -11.40
C ASN A 117 -11.07 -7.11 -9.93
N GLN A 118 -10.09 -6.45 -9.29
CA GLN A 118 -9.85 -6.64 -7.86
C GLN A 118 -11.06 -6.23 -7.02
N LYS A 119 -11.70 -5.11 -7.36
CA LYS A 119 -12.93 -4.69 -6.65
C LYS A 119 -14.08 -5.67 -6.87
N VAL A 120 -14.31 -6.09 -8.12
CA VAL A 120 -15.34 -7.08 -8.46
C VAL A 120 -15.15 -8.37 -7.65
N LEU A 121 -13.91 -8.85 -7.51
CA LEU A 121 -13.57 -10.01 -6.68
C LEU A 121 -13.87 -9.79 -5.20
N ILE A 122 -13.54 -8.62 -4.65
CA ILE A 122 -13.83 -8.27 -3.25
C ILE A 122 -15.35 -8.28 -3.01
N ASP A 123 -16.10 -7.64 -3.91
CA ASP A 123 -17.54 -7.42 -3.76
C ASP A 123 -18.35 -8.70 -3.97
N LEU A 124 -17.91 -9.59 -4.87
CA LEU A 124 -18.58 -10.85 -5.19
C LEU A 124 -17.92 -12.08 -4.56
N LYS A 125 -17.04 -11.89 -3.57
CA LYS A 125 -16.27 -12.95 -2.91
C LYS A 125 -17.12 -14.11 -2.37
N LYS A 126 -18.38 -13.84 -2.01
CA LYS A 126 -19.32 -14.84 -1.47
C LYS A 126 -19.89 -15.79 -2.53
N LEU A 127 -19.78 -15.47 -3.82
CA LEU A 127 -20.30 -16.31 -4.88
C LEU A 127 -19.47 -17.59 -5.06
N LYS A 128 -20.16 -18.70 -5.35
CA LYS A 128 -19.56 -20.03 -5.53
C LYS A 128 -18.36 -20.02 -6.48
N TYR A 129 -18.46 -19.29 -7.58
CA TYR A 129 -17.47 -19.29 -8.67
C TYR A 129 -16.36 -18.24 -8.49
N SER A 130 -16.27 -17.55 -7.34
CA SER A 130 -15.28 -16.50 -7.10
C SER A 130 -13.83 -16.99 -7.22
N ASN A 131 -13.53 -18.20 -6.74
CA ASN A 131 -12.17 -18.76 -6.82
C ASN A 131 -11.78 -19.09 -8.25
N GLU A 132 -12.68 -19.73 -9.01
CA GLU A 132 -12.46 -20.07 -10.41
C GLU A 132 -12.29 -18.82 -11.27
N TRP A 133 -13.12 -17.80 -11.07
CA TRP A 133 -12.98 -16.51 -11.73
C TRP A 133 -11.62 -15.84 -11.41
N ASN A 134 -11.20 -15.87 -10.14
CA ASN A 134 -9.89 -15.35 -9.74
C ASN A 134 -8.74 -16.10 -10.41
N MET A 135 -8.80 -17.45 -10.49
CA MET A 135 -7.78 -18.24 -11.19
C MET A 135 -7.77 -17.92 -12.69
N LEU A 136 -8.93 -17.83 -13.34
CA LEU A 136 -9.04 -17.47 -14.76
C LEU A 136 -8.36 -16.13 -15.09
N ILE A 137 -8.44 -15.16 -14.18
CA ILE A 137 -7.76 -13.86 -14.33
C ILE A 137 -6.28 -13.98 -13.98
N ARG A 138 -5.92 -14.63 -12.87
CA ARG A 138 -4.54 -14.75 -12.38
C ARG A 138 -3.65 -15.58 -13.31
N ASP A 139 -4.14 -16.70 -13.83
CA ASP A 139 -3.37 -17.61 -14.70
C ASP A 139 -2.95 -16.94 -16.01
N LYS A 140 -3.64 -15.87 -16.41
CA LYS A 140 -3.31 -15.10 -17.61
C LYS A 140 -2.52 -13.82 -17.31
N LEU A 141 -2.27 -13.49 -16.04
CA LEU A 141 -1.33 -12.43 -15.63
C LEU A 141 0.09 -13.02 -15.56
N VAL A 142 0.92 -12.74 -16.55
CA VAL A 142 2.25 -13.39 -16.72
C VAL A 142 3.28 -12.99 -15.65
N ASN A 143 3.04 -11.94 -14.85
CA ASN A 143 4.04 -11.39 -13.93
C ASN A 143 3.80 -11.80 -12.46
N TYR A 144 4.48 -12.87 -12.02
CA TYR A 144 4.44 -13.35 -10.63
C TYR A 144 4.98 -12.35 -9.59
N GLU A 145 5.91 -11.45 -9.95
CA GLU A 145 6.38 -10.38 -9.06
C GLU A 145 5.31 -9.32 -8.85
N PHE A 146 4.57 -8.97 -9.91
CA PHE A 146 3.40 -8.10 -9.81
C PHE A 146 2.29 -8.72 -8.95
N ILE A 147 2.03 -10.03 -9.13
CA ILE A 147 1.03 -10.77 -8.36
C ILE A 147 1.39 -10.81 -6.86
N SER A 148 2.63 -11.12 -6.53
CA SER A 148 3.07 -11.28 -5.14
C SER A 148 3.34 -9.95 -4.43
N GLY A 149 3.75 -8.90 -5.15
CA GLY A 149 4.09 -7.60 -4.57
C GLY A 149 2.95 -6.59 -4.53
N GLU A 150 2.23 -6.40 -5.65
CA GLU A 150 1.31 -5.26 -5.84
C GLU A 150 -0.17 -5.66 -5.75
N LEU A 151 -0.55 -6.83 -6.25
CA LEU A 151 -1.94 -7.30 -6.24
C LEU A 151 -2.48 -7.54 -4.82
N ASP A 152 -1.71 -8.21 -3.96
CA ASP A 152 -2.12 -8.48 -2.57
C ASP A 152 -2.16 -7.18 -1.73
N ARG A 153 -1.27 -6.22 -2.02
CA ARG A 153 -1.32 -4.86 -1.44
C ARG A 153 -2.57 -4.12 -1.87
N LEU A 154 -2.90 -4.19 -3.16
CA LEU A 154 -4.07 -3.56 -3.75
C LEU A 154 -5.38 -4.11 -3.15
N GLU A 155 -5.49 -5.42 -2.95
CA GLU A 155 -6.68 -6.03 -2.32
C GLU A 155 -6.92 -5.45 -0.92
N ASN A 156 -5.88 -5.39 -0.09
CA ASN A 156 -5.97 -4.84 1.27
C ASN A 156 -6.26 -3.34 1.28
N PHE A 157 -5.71 -2.61 0.31
CA PHE A 157 -5.99 -1.20 0.14
C PHE A 157 -7.44 -0.94 -0.24
N LEU A 158 -7.99 -1.69 -1.21
CA LEU A 158 -9.36 -1.54 -1.70
C LEU A 158 -10.45 -1.88 -0.69
N LYS A 159 -10.14 -2.67 0.35
CA LYS A 159 -11.08 -2.98 1.44
C LYS A 159 -11.35 -1.80 2.38
N ARG A 160 -10.58 -0.72 2.31
CA ARG A 160 -10.78 0.46 3.17
C ARG A 160 -12.07 1.17 2.79
N GLU A 161 -12.98 1.30 3.73
CA GLU A 161 -14.21 2.07 3.51
C GLU A 161 -13.98 3.58 3.64
N SER A 162 -14.89 4.34 3.05
CA SER A 162 -14.90 5.79 3.16
C SER A 162 -15.12 6.22 4.62
N THR A 163 -14.48 7.31 5.03
CA THR A 163 -14.72 7.97 6.32
C THR A 163 -15.39 9.32 6.09
N LYS A 164 -15.92 9.99 7.13
CA LYS A 164 -16.71 11.24 6.98
C LYS A 164 -16.15 12.25 5.97
N ASN A 165 -14.83 12.40 5.88
CA ASN A 165 -14.17 13.39 5.03
C ASN A 165 -13.25 12.79 3.94
N ILE A 166 -13.15 11.45 3.87
CA ILE A 166 -12.21 10.77 2.96
C ILE A 166 -12.97 9.71 2.17
N ASP A 167 -12.93 9.82 0.86
CA ASP A 167 -13.41 8.77 -0.05
C ASP A 167 -12.65 7.46 0.19
N SER A 168 -13.31 6.33 -0.01
CA SER A 168 -12.61 5.04 -0.10
C SER A 168 -11.59 5.10 -1.24
N PRO A 169 -10.50 4.31 -1.16
CA PRO A 169 -9.57 4.10 -2.26
C PRO A 169 -10.21 3.89 -3.63
N PHE A 170 -11.32 3.13 -3.66
CA PHE A 170 -12.01 2.82 -4.89
C PHE A 170 -12.79 4.02 -5.45
N ILE A 171 -13.51 4.76 -4.60
CA ILE A 171 -14.19 5.99 -5.03
C ILE A 171 -13.16 7.03 -5.48
N PHE A 172 -12.08 7.18 -4.72
CA PHE A 172 -10.97 8.07 -5.08
C PHE A 172 -10.36 7.70 -6.44
N PHE A 173 -10.18 6.40 -6.73
CA PHE A 173 -9.69 5.92 -8.01
C PHE A 173 -10.53 6.44 -9.19
N PHE A 174 -11.85 6.29 -9.18
CA PHE A 174 -12.69 6.79 -10.28
C PHE A 174 -12.61 8.32 -10.44
N LYS A 175 -12.63 9.05 -9.32
CA LYS A 175 -12.47 10.52 -9.34
C LYS A 175 -11.09 10.92 -9.87
N TYR A 176 -10.04 10.20 -9.49
CA TYR A 176 -8.66 10.44 -9.89
C TYR A 176 -8.48 10.19 -11.39
N ILE A 177 -8.95 9.04 -11.89
CA ILE A 177 -8.90 8.71 -13.31
C ILE A 177 -9.59 9.81 -14.11
N ARG A 178 -10.83 10.19 -13.77
CA ARG A 178 -11.56 11.25 -14.49
C ARG A 178 -10.87 12.60 -14.53
N LYS A 179 -10.10 12.96 -13.51
CA LYS A 179 -9.40 14.25 -13.47
C LYS A 179 -8.04 14.22 -14.16
N ASN A 180 -7.37 13.06 -14.20
CA ASN A 180 -5.98 12.92 -14.60
C ASN A 180 -5.78 12.05 -15.85
N ILE A 181 -6.85 11.81 -16.60
CA ILE A 181 -6.93 11.15 -17.91
C ILE A 181 -5.66 11.27 -18.77
N GLN A 182 -5.13 12.49 -18.94
CA GLN A 182 -4.02 12.76 -19.85
C GLN A 182 -2.64 12.34 -19.30
N ILE A 183 -2.53 12.08 -18.00
CA ILE A 183 -1.26 11.84 -17.29
C ILE A 183 -0.98 10.33 -17.12
N ILE A 184 -2.01 9.49 -17.29
CA ILE A 184 -1.95 8.05 -16.97
C ILE A 184 -1.26 7.25 -18.09
N GLY A 185 -1.14 7.81 -19.30
CA GLY A 185 -0.68 7.13 -20.52
C GLY A 185 0.71 6.51 -20.49
N ASP A 186 1.60 6.97 -19.59
CA ASP A 186 3.06 6.80 -19.78
C ASP A 186 3.86 6.27 -18.57
N LYS A 187 3.23 5.70 -17.53
CA LYS A 187 3.95 5.50 -16.25
C LYS A 187 4.08 4.04 -15.78
N GLU A 188 5.32 3.55 -15.76
CA GLU A 188 5.80 2.40 -14.97
C GLU A 188 5.53 2.55 -13.45
N HIS A 189 5.10 3.72 -12.98
CA HIS A 189 4.88 4.06 -11.56
C HIS A 189 3.47 4.58 -11.25
N PHE A 190 2.43 4.11 -11.98
CA PHE A 190 1.05 4.53 -11.70
C PHE A 190 0.66 4.26 -10.24
N TYR A 191 0.87 3.04 -9.74
CA TYR A 191 0.45 2.65 -8.39
C TYR A 191 1.14 3.50 -7.32
N ASP A 192 2.44 3.74 -7.44
CA ASP A 192 3.18 4.62 -6.52
C ASP A 192 2.63 6.05 -6.51
N THR A 193 2.38 6.61 -7.70
CA THR A 193 1.84 7.96 -7.84
C THR A 193 0.43 8.03 -7.26
N PHE A 194 -0.41 7.07 -7.61
CA PHE A 194 -1.79 6.99 -7.14
C PHE A 194 -1.87 6.80 -5.62
N PHE A 195 -1.07 5.90 -5.04
CA PHE A 195 -1.00 5.71 -3.60
C PHE A 195 -0.49 6.97 -2.90
N LYS A 196 0.53 7.65 -3.45
CA LYS A 196 1.02 8.92 -2.91
C LYS A 196 -0.07 10.00 -2.93
N GLU A 197 -0.79 10.15 -4.03
CA GLU A 197 -1.90 11.12 -4.15
C GLU A 197 -3.05 10.80 -3.18
N PHE A 198 -3.44 9.53 -3.08
CA PHE A 198 -4.43 9.11 -2.09
C PHE A 198 -3.93 9.38 -0.68
N LEU A 199 -2.67 9.09 -0.37
CA LEU A 199 -2.07 9.40 0.92
C LEU A 199 -2.09 10.90 1.17
N LEU A 200 -1.77 11.76 0.19
CA LEU A 200 -1.83 13.22 0.34
C LEU A 200 -3.26 13.71 0.65
N VAL A 201 -4.26 13.21 -0.06
CA VAL A 201 -5.66 13.61 0.15
C VAL A 201 -6.21 13.07 1.48
N SER A 202 -5.96 11.79 1.79
CA SER A 202 -6.37 11.17 3.07
C SER A 202 -5.57 11.71 4.26
N SER A 203 -4.33 12.14 4.03
CA SER A 203 -3.50 12.76 5.06
C SER A 203 -3.82 14.22 5.28
N LYS A 204 -4.50 14.95 4.38
CA LYS A 204 -5.03 16.29 4.73
C LYS A 204 -6.00 16.26 5.93
N SER A 205 -6.62 15.11 6.20
CA SER A 205 -7.37 14.88 7.45
C SER A 205 -6.55 14.30 8.62
N LEU A 206 -5.32 13.82 8.37
CA LEU A 206 -4.36 13.36 9.39
C LEU A 206 -3.40 14.49 9.82
N PHE A 207 -3.04 15.37 8.91
CA PHE A 207 -2.36 16.63 9.13
C PHE A 207 -3.39 17.68 9.53
N ASN A 208 -4.08 17.42 10.64
CA ASN A 208 -4.71 18.50 11.37
C ASN A 208 -3.59 19.42 11.88
N ASP A 209 -3.77 20.73 11.82
CA ASP A 209 -2.83 21.72 12.36
C ASP A 209 -2.36 21.34 13.77
N GLU A 210 -3.23 20.67 14.54
CA GLU A 210 -2.93 20.12 15.87
C GLU A 210 -1.83 19.04 15.90
N ILE A 211 -1.75 18.14 14.92
CA ILE A 211 -0.70 17.10 14.85
C ILE A 211 0.63 17.72 14.42
N ILE A 212 0.62 18.65 13.46
CA ILE A 212 1.82 19.39 13.05
C ILE A 212 2.35 20.19 14.24
N GLU A 213 1.44 20.86 14.95
CA GLU A 213 1.75 21.62 16.15
C GLU A 213 2.31 20.70 17.26
N THR A 214 1.76 19.50 17.42
CA THR A 214 2.27 18.49 18.37
C THR A 214 3.72 18.12 18.04
N ILE A 215 4.05 17.92 16.77
CA ILE A 215 5.42 17.63 16.31
C ILE A 215 6.36 18.81 16.59
N ARG A 216 5.94 20.05 16.29
CA ARG A 216 6.72 21.25 16.58
C ARG A 216 7.02 21.40 18.07
N VAL A 217 6.04 21.13 18.92
CA VAL A 217 6.20 21.16 20.38
C VAL A 217 7.19 20.07 20.83
N LEU A 218 7.07 18.85 20.31
CA LEU A 218 8.01 17.76 20.62
C LEU A 218 9.44 18.11 20.25
N ASP A 219 9.67 18.68 19.07
CA ASP A 219 11.00 19.14 18.63
C ASP A 219 11.60 20.18 19.60
N LYS A 220 10.79 21.14 20.06
CA LYS A 220 11.22 22.11 21.08
C LYS A 220 11.60 21.44 22.41
N ILE A 221 10.82 20.45 22.85
CA ILE A 221 11.13 19.69 24.07
C ILE A 221 12.46 18.93 23.89
N PHE A 222 12.66 18.27 22.74
CA PHE A 222 13.85 17.47 22.45
C PHE A 222 15.14 18.30 22.38
N ASN A 223 15.04 19.53 21.88
CA ASN A 223 16.18 20.43 21.80
C ASN A 223 16.61 20.99 23.18
N GLN A 224 15.75 20.93 24.20
CA GLN A 224 16.06 21.47 25.53
C GLN A 224 16.26 20.38 26.60
N VAL A 225 15.65 19.22 26.44
CA VAL A 225 15.71 18.12 27.40
C VAL A 225 16.63 17.02 26.88
N LYS A 226 17.74 16.77 27.62
CA LYS A 226 18.79 15.83 27.23
C LYS A 226 18.54 14.38 27.66
N TYR A 227 17.60 14.13 28.57
CA TYR A 227 17.32 12.80 29.12
C TYR A 227 15.82 12.63 29.36
N TYR A 228 15.30 11.47 28.97
CA TYR A 228 13.91 11.06 29.19
C TYR A 228 13.87 9.54 29.32
N SER A 229 12.95 9.06 30.15
CA SER A 229 12.78 7.67 30.53
C SER A 229 11.45 7.11 30.02
N ALA A 230 10.42 7.95 29.90
CA ALA A 230 9.09 7.54 29.51
C ALA A 230 8.32 8.62 28.74
N LEU A 231 7.25 8.20 28.06
CA LEU A 231 6.35 9.08 27.32
C LEU A 231 5.58 10.05 28.25
N LEU A 232 5.43 9.68 29.52
CA LEU A 232 4.90 10.54 30.59
C LEU A 232 5.78 11.79 30.79
N ASP A 233 7.10 11.65 30.67
CA ASP A 233 8.03 12.77 30.86
C ASP A 233 7.73 13.89 29.85
N TYR A 234 7.30 13.55 28.62
CA TYR A 234 6.92 14.54 27.61
C TYR A 234 5.63 15.31 27.94
N GLN A 235 4.71 14.70 28.68
CA GLN A 235 3.48 15.37 29.16
C GLN A 235 3.82 16.40 30.24
N ASP A 236 4.74 16.04 31.14
CA ASP A 236 5.23 16.93 32.19
C ASP A 236 6.02 18.10 31.58
N TYR A 237 6.91 17.84 30.63
CA TYR A 237 7.65 18.88 29.93
C TYR A 237 6.75 19.78 29.09
N PHE A 238 5.73 19.24 28.44
CA PHE A 238 4.73 20.05 27.73
C PHE A 238 4.08 21.07 28.66
N THR A 239 3.63 20.61 29.83
CA THR A 239 2.96 21.47 30.83
C THR A 239 3.93 22.53 31.34
N LEU A 240 5.12 22.12 31.77
CA LEU A 240 6.15 23.01 32.31
C LEU A 240 6.60 24.08 31.29
N PHE A 241 6.80 23.69 30.02
CA PHE A 241 7.31 24.59 28.99
C PHE A 241 6.23 25.55 28.51
N LYS A 242 4.96 25.11 28.54
CA LYS A 242 3.82 25.98 28.25
C LYS A 242 3.63 27.01 29.35
N GLU A 243 3.68 26.62 30.62
CA GLU A 243 3.56 27.53 31.77
C GLU A 243 4.69 28.56 31.82
N LYS A 244 5.92 28.16 31.47
CA LYS A 244 7.08 29.05 31.43
C LYS A 244 7.17 29.92 30.17
N GLY A 245 6.22 29.81 29.24
CA GLY A 245 6.24 30.57 27.97
C GLY A 245 7.34 30.15 27.00
N VAL A 246 7.98 29.00 27.21
CA VAL A 246 8.99 28.43 26.28
C VAL A 246 8.31 27.91 25.00
N ILE A 247 7.08 27.41 25.16
CA ILE A 247 6.23 26.94 24.08
C ILE A 247 4.92 27.75 24.07
N GLU A 248 4.77 28.61 23.07
CA GLU A 248 3.47 29.19 22.72
C GLU A 248 2.69 28.22 21.84
N THR A 249 1.58 27.69 22.36
CA THR A 249 0.71 26.74 21.65
C THR A 249 -0.72 26.77 22.17
N ASN A 250 -1.69 26.57 21.27
CA ASN A 250 -3.10 26.44 21.62
C ASN A 250 -3.49 25.00 22.01
N LEU A 251 -2.59 24.03 21.84
CA LEU A 251 -2.85 22.63 22.21
C LEU A 251 -3.16 22.50 23.71
N SER A 252 -4.16 21.69 24.05
CA SER A 252 -4.38 21.23 25.42
C SER A 252 -3.48 20.02 25.72
N LEU A 253 -3.23 19.75 27.01
CA LEU A 253 -2.46 18.57 27.42
C LEU A 253 -3.12 17.26 26.95
N ASN A 254 -4.45 17.18 27.05
CA ASN A 254 -5.21 16.03 26.55
C ASN A 254 -4.98 15.84 25.05
N LYS A 255 -5.04 16.93 24.26
CA LYS A 255 -4.89 16.82 22.82
C LYS A 255 -3.46 16.47 22.40
N PHE A 256 -2.48 17.07 23.07
CA PHE A 256 -1.07 16.72 22.91
C PHE A 256 -0.83 15.23 23.20
N THR A 257 -1.44 14.70 24.27
CA THR A 257 -1.31 13.29 24.66
C THR A 257 -1.96 12.34 23.66
N GLU A 258 -3.18 12.65 23.19
CA GLU A 258 -3.86 11.89 22.14
C GLU A 258 -3.01 11.82 20.87
N ASN A 259 -2.50 12.97 20.43
CA ASN A 259 -1.69 13.08 19.23
C ASN A 259 -0.36 12.32 19.37
N MET A 260 0.30 12.38 20.54
CA MET A 260 1.50 11.57 20.80
C MET A 260 1.23 10.06 20.72
N GLN A 261 0.12 9.59 21.30
CA GLN A 261 -0.27 8.18 21.21
C GLN A 261 -0.56 7.77 19.76
N TRP A 262 -1.22 8.64 19.00
CA TRP A 262 -1.43 8.43 17.58
C TRP A 262 -0.09 8.31 16.84
N ILE A 263 0.85 9.25 17.02
CA ILE A 263 2.16 9.20 16.36
C ILE A 263 2.91 7.91 16.72
N LYS A 264 2.89 7.50 17.99
CA LYS A 264 3.53 6.24 18.46
C LYS A 264 3.01 4.99 17.73
N ASN A 265 1.74 4.97 17.34
CA ASN A 265 1.15 3.83 16.63
C ASN A 265 1.65 3.70 15.18
N PHE A 266 2.16 4.78 14.60
CA PHE A 266 2.60 4.82 13.20
C PHE A 266 4.10 5.09 13.02
N SER A 267 4.79 5.51 14.08
CA SER A 267 6.21 5.89 14.04
C SER A 267 6.86 5.76 15.43
N SER A 268 8.19 5.66 15.45
CA SER A 268 8.98 5.80 16.68
C SER A 268 9.33 7.26 16.90
N ILE A 269 8.95 7.82 18.05
CA ILE A 269 9.43 9.14 18.47
C ILE A 269 10.60 8.94 19.43
N SER A 270 11.81 9.24 18.97
CA SER A 270 13.00 9.26 19.81
C SER A 270 13.96 10.34 19.34
N PRO A 271 14.49 11.17 20.24
CA PRO A 271 15.65 12.01 19.94
C PRO A 271 16.82 11.17 19.49
N SER A 272 17.41 11.56 18.36
CA SER A 272 18.66 10.99 17.88
C SER A 272 19.81 11.89 18.29
N TYR A 273 20.64 11.44 19.22
CA TYR A 273 21.85 12.16 19.59
C TYR A 273 22.99 11.76 18.65
N LYS A 274 23.67 12.74 18.08
CA LYS A 274 24.92 12.53 17.34
C LYS A 274 26.08 12.84 18.27
N ILE A 275 26.89 11.83 18.58
CA ILE A 275 28.15 12.03 19.30
C ILE A 275 29.22 12.45 18.29
N ASN A 276 29.91 13.54 18.58
CA ASN A 276 31.06 13.97 17.79
C ASN A 276 32.30 13.17 18.21
N TRP A 277 32.44 11.95 17.67
CA TRP A 277 33.55 11.05 17.96
C TRP A 277 34.93 11.69 17.73
N PRO A 278 35.17 12.43 16.63
CA PRO A 278 36.44 13.14 16.43
C PRO A 278 36.81 14.09 17.57
N SER A 279 35.85 14.84 18.13
CA SER A 279 36.12 15.76 19.25
C SER A 279 36.51 15.04 20.55
N LEU A 280 36.19 13.74 20.68
CA LEU A 280 36.58 12.90 21.81
C LEU A 280 37.85 12.09 21.53
N ASN A 281 38.53 12.36 20.40
CA ASN A 281 39.66 11.57 19.91
C ASN A 281 39.31 10.07 19.76
N ILE A 282 38.07 9.78 19.35
CA ILE A 282 37.55 8.45 19.07
C ILE A 282 37.48 8.27 17.55
N LEU A 283 38.01 7.15 17.08
CA LEU A 283 38.01 6.74 15.69
C LEU A 283 36.90 5.72 15.44
N SER A 284 36.32 5.75 14.25
CA SER A 284 35.39 4.74 13.76
C SER A 284 36.05 3.97 12.62
N ILE A 285 36.25 2.67 12.79
CA ILE A 285 36.89 1.80 11.80
C ILE A 285 35.87 0.76 11.36
N ASN A 286 35.52 0.79 10.08
CA ASN A 286 34.61 -0.20 9.49
C ASN A 286 35.30 -1.55 9.44
N CYS A 287 34.58 -2.58 9.86
CA CYS A 287 35.06 -3.95 9.82
C CYS A 287 33.97 -4.87 9.27
N SER A 288 34.37 -5.77 8.37
CA SER A 288 33.54 -6.86 7.89
C SER A 288 34.27 -8.16 8.22
N ILE A 289 33.66 -8.99 9.07
CA ILE A 289 34.24 -10.24 9.57
C ILE A 289 33.42 -11.40 8.99
N LYS A 290 34.11 -12.31 8.31
CA LYS A 290 33.51 -13.50 7.73
C LYS A 290 33.95 -14.75 8.48
N PHE A 291 32.99 -15.55 8.91
CA PHE A 291 33.22 -16.80 9.61
C PHE A 291 32.93 -17.98 8.70
N ASN A 292 33.72 -19.04 8.86
CA ASN A 292 33.49 -20.30 8.18
C ASN A 292 32.09 -20.85 8.54
N PRO A 293 31.31 -21.37 7.57
CA PRO A 293 29.94 -21.86 7.80
C PRO A 293 29.85 -23.02 8.80
N ILE A 294 30.96 -23.69 9.13
CA ILE A 294 31.03 -24.77 10.12
C ILE A 294 30.87 -24.26 11.56
N ILE A 295 31.27 -23.01 11.84
CA ILE A 295 31.20 -22.42 13.18
C ILE A 295 29.73 -22.10 13.51
N LYS A 296 29.29 -22.47 14.71
CA LYS A 296 27.90 -22.23 15.12
C LYS A 296 27.66 -20.74 15.32
N LYS A 297 26.52 -20.24 14.82
CA LYS A 297 26.08 -18.85 15.02
C LYS A 297 26.17 -18.40 16.49
N SER A 298 25.79 -19.27 17.43
CA SER A 298 25.84 -18.96 18.87
C SER A 298 27.25 -18.66 19.38
N GLU A 299 28.26 -19.37 18.87
CA GLU A 299 29.66 -19.18 19.25
C GLU A 299 30.20 -17.88 18.64
N ILE A 300 29.85 -17.62 17.37
CA ILE A 300 30.18 -16.37 16.69
C ILE A 300 29.61 -15.17 17.45
N LEU A 301 28.32 -15.19 17.80
CA LEU A 301 27.70 -14.08 18.52
C LEU A 301 28.26 -13.91 19.92
N LYS A 302 28.62 -15.00 20.61
CA LYS A 302 29.29 -14.92 21.90
C LYS A 302 30.63 -14.19 21.77
N PHE A 303 31.44 -14.56 20.78
CA PHE A 303 32.70 -13.90 20.48
C PHE A 303 32.51 -12.40 20.16
N ILE A 304 31.58 -12.06 19.27
CA ILE A 304 31.33 -10.66 18.87
C ILE A 304 30.87 -9.81 20.06
N ASN A 305 30.04 -10.35 20.95
CA ASN A 305 29.58 -9.64 22.13
C ASN A 305 30.69 -9.42 23.17
N GLU A 306 31.78 -10.19 23.10
CA GLU A 306 32.97 -10.04 23.94
C GLU A 306 34.02 -9.09 23.31
N LEU A 307 33.85 -8.67 22.05
CA LEU A 307 34.78 -7.75 21.40
C LEU A 307 34.68 -6.33 22.01
N PRO A 308 35.79 -5.79 22.53
CA PRO A 308 35.79 -4.44 23.06
C PRO A 308 35.62 -3.42 21.93
N PHE A 309 34.86 -2.36 22.22
CA PHE A 309 34.64 -1.23 21.30
C PHE A 309 33.95 -1.58 19.97
N PHE A 310 33.45 -2.80 19.80
CA PHE A 310 32.77 -3.22 18.59
C PHE A 310 31.27 -2.93 18.66
N VAL A 311 30.75 -2.26 17.64
CA VAL A 311 29.33 -1.96 17.47
C VAL A 311 28.82 -2.73 16.26
N LEU A 312 28.01 -3.75 16.54
CA LEU A 312 27.38 -4.60 15.53
C LEU A 312 26.25 -3.85 14.81
N LEU A 313 26.25 -3.88 13.48
CA LEU A 313 25.19 -3.28 12.66
C LEU A 313 24.31 -4.32 11.97
N LYS A 314 24.94 -5.35 11.42
CA LYS A 314 24.27 -6.28 10.52
C LYS A 314 24.92 -7.65 10.59
N GLU A 315 24.06 -8.65 10.63
CA GLU A 315 24.41 -10.05 10.45
C GLU A 315 23.81 -10.54 9.14
N SER A 316 24.58 -11.31 8.37
CA SER A 316 24.04 -12.01 7.21
C SER A 316 24.61 -13.41 7.11
N ARG A 317 23.82 -14.32 6.54
CA ARG A 317 24.24 -15.70 6.30
C ARG A 317 24.06 -16.01 4.83
N ASN A 318 25.12 -16.51 4.22
CA ASN A 318 25.08 -17.04 2.86
C ASN A 318 25.60 -18.49 2.85
N SER A 319 25.52 -19.14 1.70
CA SER A 319 26.01 -20.51 1.49
C SER A 319 27.52 -20.67 1.69
N PHE A 320 28.27 -19.58 1.77
CA PHE A 320 29.73 -19.57 1.90
C PHE A 320 30.23 -19.09 3.27
N GLY A 321 29.35 -18.69 4.19
CA GLY A 321 29.75 -18.25 5.52
C GLY A 321 28.71 -17.41 6.26
N PHE A 322 29.10 -17.01 7.46
CA PHE A 322 28.38 -16.05 8.28
C PHE A 322 29.17 -14.74 8.29
N GLU A 323 28.53 -13.65 7.87
CA GLU A 323 29.17 -12.34 7.68
C GLU A 323 28.60 -11.34 8.68
N ILE A 324 29.50 -10.56 9.28
CA ILE A 324 29.20 -9.55 10.28
C ILE A 324 29.81 -8.24 9.85
N ASP A 325 28.95 -7.24 9.67
CA ASP A 325 29.37 -5.87 9.39
C ASP A 325 29.17 -5.01 10.65
N GLY A 326 30.19 -4.25 11.00
CA GLY A 326 30.17 -3.36 12.16
C GLY A 326 31.28 -2.33 12.15
N TYR A 327 31.38 -1.60 13.26
CA TYR A 327 32.41 -0.59 13.48
C TYR A 327 33.15 -0.85 14.78
N PHE A 328 34.47 -0.67 14.79
CA PHE A 328 35.21 -0.40 16.01
C PHE A 328 35.14 1.11 16.30
N VAL A 329 34.45 1.47 17.37
CA VAL A 329 34.35 2.85 17.88
C VAL A 329 35.31 2.98 19.06
N ILE A 330 36.57 3.29 18.76
CA ILE A 330 37.70 3.09 19.68
C ILE A 330 38.48 4.40 19.89
N PRO A 331 38.95 4.71 21.12
CA PRO A 331 39.88 5.82 21.33
C PRO A 331 41.14 5.66 20.48
N ALA A 332 41.62 6.76 19.88
CA ALA A 332 42.76 6.73 18.97
C ALA A 332 44.03 6.12 19.58
N ILE A 333 44.18 6.20 20.91
CA ILE A 333 45.32 5.63 21.65
C ILE A 333 45.41 4.09 21.55
N TYR A 334 44.31 3.39 21.27
CA TYR A 334 44.25 1.93 21.19
C TYR A 334 44.27 1.40 19.75
N ILE A 335 44.54 2.25 18.77
CA ILE A 335 44.50 1.83 17.36
C ILE A 335 45.54 0.75 17.04
N ASP A 336 46.73 0.84 17.63
CA ASP A 336 47.78 -0.14 17.39
C ASP A 336 47.49 -1.47 18.10
N ASP A 337 46.86 -1.44 19.27
CA ASP A 337 46.37 -2.65 19.95
C ASP A 337 45.31 -3.37 19.10
N LEU A 338 44.40 -2.61 18.48
CA LEU A 338 43.39 -3.17 17.58
C LEU A 338 44.05 -3.78 16.33
N LYS A 339 45.04 -3.14 15.73
CA LYS A 339 45.79 -3.71 14.59
C LYS A 339 46.45 -5.04 14.98
N ILE A 340 47.18 -5.06 16.09
CA ILE A 340 47.85 -6.27 16.60
C ILE A 340 46.83 -7.37 16.87
N TYR A 341 45.67 -7.02 17.44
CA TYR A 341 44.58 -7.96 17.68
C TYR A 341 44.04 -8.55 16.36
N LEU A 342 43.73 -7.72 15.38
CA LEU A 342 43.19 -8.15 14.08
C LEU A 342 44.20 -8.95 13.26
N GLU A 343 45.49 -8.61 13.31
CA GLU A 343 46.56 -9.38 12.69
C GLU A 343 46.65 -10.78 13.30
N LYS A 344 46.67 -10.88 14.63
CA LYS A 344 46.63 -12.18 15.31
C LYS A 344 45.35 -12.95 14.96
N PHE A 345 44.21 -12.28 14.91
CA PHE A 345 42.93 -12.91 14.60
C PHE A 345 42.93 -13.54 13.21
N ARG A 346 43.55 -12.88 12.22
CA ARG A 346 43.74 -13.41 10.86
C ARG A 346 44.59 -14.68 10.83
N ASP A 347 45.58 -14.80 11.73
CA ASP A 347 46.45 -15.98 11.78
C ASP A 347 45.73 -17.23 12.33
N TYR A 348 44.57 -17.07 12.99
CA TYR A 348 43.76 -18.17 13.51
C TYR A 348 42.61 -18.62 12.59
N GLY A 349 42.49 -18.06 11.38
CA GLY A 349 41.43 -18.42 10.43
C GLY A 349 41.52 -17.72 9.08
#